data_AF-A0A1F9IK16-F1
#
_entry.id   AF-A0A1F9IK16-F1
#
_cell.length_a   1.000
_cell.length_b   1.000
_cell.length_c   1.000
_cell.angle_alpha   90.00
_cell.angle_beta   90.00
_cell.angle_gamma   90.00
#
_symmetry.space_group_name_H-M   'P 1'
#
loop_
_entity.id
_entity.type
_entity.pdbx_description
1 polymer ?
#
loop_
_entity_poly.entity_id
_entity_poly.type
_entity_poly.pdbx_seq_one_letter_code
_entity_poly.pdbx_strand_id
1 'polypeptide(L)'
;MDPKKIKDLIRRYPRLSFLDSPQFRALPKEKQDYVYGLIEDAQFWIDQDKNPESDNRFLFLGSVLGLMRAEADADSKGLAGKEREKYLAPQKALQSRYNPYSGNVTAETTRDPKKTK
;
A
#
# COMPACT_ATOMS: atom_id res chain seq x y z
N MET A 1 8.04 -18.83 -0.25
CA MET A 1 6.64 -18.93 -0.72
C MET A 1 6.16 -20.39 -0.70
N ASP A 2 4.89 -20.65 -0.38
CA ASP A 2 4.32 -22.01 -0.31
C ASP A 2 4.21 -22.68 -1.71
N PRO A 3 4.55 -23.97 -1.89
CA PRO A 3 4.47 -24.67 -3.18
C PRO A 3 3.08 -24.66 -3.84
N LYS A 4 2.00 -24.69 -3.04
CA LYS A 4 0.63 -24.58 -3.55
C LYS A 4 0.37 -23.20 -4.14
N LYS A 5 0.84 -22.14 -3.46
CA LYS A 5 0.75 -20.76 -3.96
C LYS A 5 1.51 -20.61 -5.28
N ILE A 6 2.70 -21.20 -5.42
CA ILE A 6 3.49 -21.16 -6.66
C ILE A 6 2.73 -21.80 -7.83
N LYS A 7 2.10 -22.97 -7.62
CA LYS A 7 1.29 -23.63 -8.67
C LYS A 7 0.09 -22.78 -9.08
N ASP A 8 -0.61 -22.19 -8.12
CA ASP A 8 -1.73 -21.28 -8.40
C ASP A 8 -1.27 -20.03 -9.18
N LEU A 9 -0.10 -19.49 -8.81
CA LEU A 9 0.53 -18.34 -9.45
C LEU A 9 0.89 -18.63 -10.91
N ILE A 10 1.51 -19.78 -11.19
CA ILE A 10 1.88 -20.22 -12.54
C ILE A 10 0.64 -20.44 -13.39
N ARG A 11 -0.42 -21.04 -12.82
CA ARG A 11 -1.70 -21.22 -13.52
C ARG A 11 -2.31 -19.88 -13.93
N ARG A 12 -2.22 -18.86 -13.07
CA ARG A 12 -2.74 -17.51 -13.34
C ARG A 12 -1.83 -16.70 -14.27
N TYR A 13 -0.52 -16.91 -14.18
CA TYR A 13 0.51 -16.21 -14.95
C TYR A 13 1.53 -17.22 -15.52
N PRO A 14 1.24 -17.84 -16.68
CA PRO A 14 2.07 -18.91 -17.25
C PRO A 14 3.54 -18.54 -17.48
N ARG A 15 3.84 -17.25 -17.66
CA ARG A 15 5.20 -16.72 -17.78
C ARG A 15 6.06 -16.94 -16.53
N LEU A 16 5.45 -17.23 -15.39
CA LEU A 16 6.12 -17.50 -14.12
C LEU A 16 6.46 -19.00 -13.94
N SER A 17 6.28 -19.83 -14.96
CA SER A 17 6.64 -21.26 -14.94
C SER A 17 8.10 -21.52 -14.55
N PHE A 18 8.99 -20.55 -14.77
CA PHE A 18 10.39 -20.63 -14.33
C PHE A 18 10.53 -20.83 -12.81
N LEU A 19 9.55 -20.43 -12.00
CA LEU A 19 9.55 -20.64 -10.55
C LEU A 19 9.52 -22.13 -10.17
N ASP A 20 9.03 -22.99 -11.07
CA ASP A 20 9.01 -24.45 -10.89
C ASP A 20 10.25 -25.13 -11.50
N SER A 21 11.09 -24.36 -12.21
CA SER A 21 12.23 -24.91 -12.94
C SER A 21 13.34 -25.38 -11.99
N PRO A 22 14.06 -26.46 -12.34
CA PRO A 22 15.24 -26.90 -11.60
C PRO A 22 16.30 -25.79 -11.46
N GLN A 23 16.43 -24.95 -12.49
CA GLN A 23 17.40 -23.86 -12.52
C GLN A 23 17.10 -22.81 -11.44
N PHE A 24 15.84 -22.46 -11.25
CA PHE A 24 15.43 -21.50 -10.22
C PHE A 24 15.56 -22.11 -8.82
N ARG A 25 15.17 -23.38 -8.64
CA ARG A 25 15.27 -24.09 -7.36
C ARG A 25 16.71 -24.32 -6.90
N ALA A 26 17.65 -24.36 -7.85
CA ALA A 26 19.08 -24.48 -7.58
C ALA A 26 19.75 -23.15 -7.16
N LEU A 27 19.05 -22.02 -7.24
CA LEU A 27 19.61 -20.73 -6.82
C LEU A 27 19.84 -20.68 -5.31
N PRO A 28 20.77 -19.84 -4.82
CA PRO A 28 20.85 -19.50 -3.40
C PRO A 28 19.51 -19.02 -2.85
N LYS A 29 19.20 -19.40 -1.61
CA LYS A 29 17.90 -19.13 -0.98
C LYS A 29 17.58 -17.64 -0.97
N GLU A 30 18.58 -16.78 -0.75
CA GLU A 30 18.44 -15.33 -0.74
C GLU A 30 17.94 -14.78 -2.08
N LYS A 31 18.39 -15.38 -3.20
CA LYS A 31 17.94 -14.99 -4.55
C LYS A 31 16.53 -15.49 -4.84
N GLN A 32 16.17 -16.68 -4.35
CA GLN A 32 14.80 -17.19 -4.47
C GLN A 32 13.85 -16.30 -3.67
N ASP A 33 14.20 -15.98 -2.42
CA ASP A 33 13.41 -15.13 -1.53
C ASP A 33 13.25 -13.71 -2.09
N TYR A 34 14.30 -13.14 -2.70
CA TYR A 34 14.19 -11.86 -3.40
C TYR A 34 13.15 -11.89 -4.54
N VAL A 35 13.20 -12.91 -5.39
CA VAL A 35 12.23 -13.06 -6.50
C VAL A 35 10.83 -13.31 -5.97
N TYR A 36 10.67 -14.11 -4.91
CA TYR A 36 9.38 -14.30 -4.26
C TYR A 36 8.83 -13.00 -3.67
N GLY A 37 9.67 -12.18 -3.03
CA GLY A 37 9.27 -10.87 -2.51
C GLY A 37 8.75 -9.94 -3.62
N LEU A 38 9.45 -9.85 -4.75
CA LEU A 38 8.99 -9.05 -5.90
C LEU A 38 7.63 -9.52 -6.43
N ILE A 39 7.39 -10.82 -6.45
CA ILE A 39 6.11 -11.40 -6.88
C ILE A 39 5.01 -11.08 -5.87
N GLU A 40 5.27 -11.21 -4.57
CA GLU A 40 4.32 -10.90 -3.51
C GLU A 40 3.93 -9.42 -3.55
N ASP A 41 4.89 -8.52 -3.76
CA ASP A 41 4.64 -7.09 -3.95
C ASP A 41 3.78 -6.82 -5.17
N ALA A 42 4.09 -7.43 -6.31
CA ALA A 42 3.30 -7.28 -7.53
C ALA A 42 1.86 -7.80 -7.34
N GLN A 43 1.68 -8.94 -6.66
CA GLN A 43 0.37 -9.47 -6.34
C GLN A 43 -0.39 -8.54 -5.40
N PHE A 44 0.26 -7.98 -4.39
CA PHE A 44 -0.34 -7.00 -3.50
C PHE A 44 -0.91 -5.82 -4.30
N TRP A 45 -0.13 -5.26 -5.24
CA TRP A 45 -0.57 -4.13 -6.07
C TRP A 45 -1.70 -4.51 -7.03
N ILE A 46 -1.67 -5.71 -7.63
CA ILE A 46 -2.76 -6.21 -8.48
C ILE A 46 -4.05 -6.39 -7.68
N ASP A 47 -3.95 -6.88 -6.45
CA ASP A 47 -5.10 -7.04 -5.57
C ASP A 47 -5.59 -5.68 -5.04
N GLN A 48 -4.70 -4.68 -4.90
CA GLN A 48 -5.10 -3.30 -4.64
C GLN A 48 -5.89 -2.74 -5.82
N ASP A 49 -5.41 -2.84 -7.05
CA ASP A 49 -6.10 -2.30 -8.24
C ASP A 49 -7.57 -2.79 -8.38
N LYS A 50 -7.88 -3.96 -7.81
CA LYS A 50 -9.23 -4.56 -7.81
C LYS A 50 -10.08 -4.20 -6.59
N ASN A 51 -9.52 -3.52 -5.61
CA ASN A 51 -10.20 -3.08 -4.41
C ASN A 51 -10.75 -1.66 -4.62
N PRO A 52 -12.08 -1.43 -4.51
CA PRO A 52 -12.66 -0.09 -4.58
C PRO A 52 -12.09 0.90 -3.54
N GLU A 53 -11.45 0.40 -2.48
CA GLU A 53 -10.76 1.21 -1.47
C GLU A 53 -9.25 1.41 -1.71
N SER A 54 -8.70 0.96 -2.85
CA SER A 54 -7.27 1.13 -3.14
C SER A 54 -6.84 2.58 -3.32
N ASP A 55 -7.71 3.41 -3.89
CA ASP A 55 -7.55 4.87 -3.92
C ASP A 55 -7.40 5.42 -2.49
N ASN A 56 -8.19 4.92 -1.53
CA ASN A 56 -8.08 5.34 -0.13
C ASN A 56 -6.75 4.92 0.51
N ARG A 57 -6.17 3.78 0.12
CA ARG A 57 -4.86 3.34 0.63
C ARG A 57 -3.70 4.14 0.03
N PHE A 58 -3.79 4.52 -1.25
CA PHE A 58 -2.82 5.43 -1.84
C PHE A 58 -2.93 6.84 -1.24
N LEU A 59 -4.16 7.34 -1.03
CA LEU A 59 -4.42 8.59 -0.32
C LEU A 59 -3.97 8.53 1.14
N PHE A 60 -4.09 7.37 1.79
CA PHE A 60 -3.54 7.14 3.12
C PHE A 60 -2.02 7.26 3.11
N LEU A 61 -1.33 6.56 2.22
CA LEU A 61 0.12 6.66 2.07
C LEU A 61 0.55 8.11 1.80
N GLY A 62 -0.13 8.79 0.89
CA GLY A 62 0.11 10.21 0.59
C GLY A 62 -0.10 11.11 1.81
N SER A 63 -1.14 10.86 2.61
CA SER A 63 -1.42 11.63 3.83
C SER A 63 -0.39 11.39 4.94
N VAL A 64 0.14 10.17 5.09
CA VAL A 64 1.21 9.85 6.03
C VAL A 64 2.50 10.56 5.62
N LEU A 65 2.88 10.47 4.34
CA LEU A 65 4.07 11.16 3.82
C LEU A 65 3.94 12.69 3.94
N GLY A 66 2.75 13.23 3.67
CA GLY A 66 2.44 14.65 3.85
C GLY A 66 2.56 15.10 5.31
N LEU A 67 2.06 14.30 6.26
CA LEU A 67 2.19 14.56 7.69
C LEU A 67 3.65 14.51 8.13
N MET A 68 4.41 13.48 7.75
CA MET A 68 5.85 13.39 8.07
C MET A 68 6.63 14.61 7.58
N ARG A 69 6.35 15.06 6.34
CA ARG A 69 6.98 16.25 5.79
C ARG A 69 6.57 17.52 6.55
N ALA A 70 5.31 17.64 6.92
CA ALA A 70 4.82 18.78 7.70
C ALA A 70 5.40 18.80 9.12
N GLU A 71 5.63 17.64 9.74
CA GLU A 71 6.31 17.51 11.03
C GLU A 71 7.77 17.99 10.93
N ALA A 72 8.51 17.50 9.94
CA ALA A 72 9.90 17.95 9.71
C ALA A 72 9.98 19.45 9.40
N ASP A 73 9.04 19.99 8.64
CA ASP A 73 8.98 21.42 8.32
C ASP A 73 8.59 22.26 9.56
N ALA A 74 7.65 21.79 10.40
CA ALA A 74 7.31 22.43 11.65
C ALA A 74 8.51 22.49 12.62
N ASP A 75 9.30 21.41 12.68
CA ASP A 75 10.56 21.37 13.43
C ASP A 75 11.55 22.39 12.89
N SER A 76 11.74 22.45 11.57
CA SER A 76 12.65 23.41 10.93
C SER A 76 12.29 24.87 11.18
N LYS A 77 10.99 25.15 11.36
CA LYS A 77 10.44 26.48 11.67
C LYS A 77 10.43 26.79 13.17
N GLY A 78 10.87 25.87 14.02
CA GLY A 78 10.85 26.03 15.48
C GLY A 78 9.45 26.10 16.07
N LEU A 79 8.43 25.56 15.38
CA LEU A 79 7.05 25.60 15.86
C LEU A 79 6.86 24.65 17.04
N ALA A 80 6.29 25.17 18.13
CA ALA A 80 6.01 24.43 19.35
C ALA A 80 4.58 24.69 19.87
N GLY A 81 4.10 23.80 20.74
CA GLY A 81 2.81 23.93 21.41
C GLY A 81 1.62 24.13 20.45
N LYS A 82 0.76 25.10 20.76
CA LYS A 82 -0.47 25.37 20.00
C LYS A 82 -0.23 25.77 18.54
N GLU A 83 0.88 26.44 18.24
CA GLU A 83 1.21 26.85 16.88
C GLU A 83 1.59 25.65 16.01
N ARG A 84 2.37 24.72 16.57
CA ARG A 84 2.65 23.42 15.94
C ARG A 84 1.37 22.62 15.71
N GLU A 85 0.50 22.53 16.71
CA GLU A 85 -0.76 21.80 16.59
C GLU A 85 -1.64 22.36 15.47
N LYS A 86 -1.78 23.68 15.41
CA LYS A 86 -2.53 24.36 14.35
C LYS A 86 -1.90 24.13 12.97
N TYR A 87 -0.57 24.11 12.89
CA TYR A 87 0.16 23.85 11.65
C TYR A 87 -0.04 22.43 11.14
N LEU A 88 -0.01 21.43 12.03
CA LEU A 88 -0.14 20.02 11.68
C LEU A 88 -1.60 19.56 11.53
N ALA A 89 -2.57 20.31 12.06
CA ALA A 89 -3.98 19.93 12.09
C ALA A 89 -4.55 19.51 10.72
N PRO A 90 -4.29 20.22 9.59
CA PRO A 90 -4.80 19.80 8.28
C PRO A 90 -4.27 18.44 7.83
N GLN A 91 -2.97 18.18 8.06
CA GLN A 91 -2.35 16.91 7.68
C GLN A 91 -2.78 15.76 8.58
N LYS A 92 -2.95 16.01 9.88
CA LYS A 92 -3.53 15.04 10.83
C LYS A 92 -4.98 14.70 10.47
N ALA A 93 -5.77 15.66 10.00
CA ALA A 93 -7.14 15.42 9.55
C ALA A 93 -7.18 14.55 8.29
N LEU A 94 -6.31 14.80 7.30
CA LEU A 94 -6.19 13.95 6.11
C LEU A 94 -5.74 12.54 6.47
N GLN A 95 -4.72 12.41 7.31
CA GLN A 95 -4.25 11.11 7.80
C GLN A 95 -5.39 10.36 8.49
N SER A 96 -6.13 11.00 9.40
CA SER A 96 -7.25 10.37 10.11
C SER A 96 -8.38 9.94 9.17
N ARG A 97 -8.71 10.76 8.16
CA ARG A 97 -9.77 10.47 7.17
C ARG A 97 -9.46 9.24 6.32
N TYR A 98 -8.22 9.09 5.88
CA TYR A 98 -7.83 7.99 5.00
C TYR A 98 -7.24 6.80 5.75
N ASN A 99 -7.01 6.90 7.06
CA ASN A 99 -6.43 5.83 7.86
C ASN A 99 -7.37 4.61 7.94
N PRO A 100 -7.03 3.48 7.30
CA PRO A 100 -7.88 2.29 7.28
C PRO A 100 -7.94 1.58 8.65
N TYR A 101 -7.09 1.97 9.60
CA TYR A 101 -7.03 1.43 10.96
C TYR A 101 -7.72 2.33 12.00
N SER A 102 -8.25 3.49 11.60
CA SER A 102 -8.85 4.46 12.52
C SER A 102 -10.22 4.08 13.06
N GLY A 103 -10.84 3.02 12.52
CA GLY A 103 -12.24 2.68 12.80
C GLY A 103 -13.25 3.68 12.20
N ASN A 104 -12.79 4.79 11.61
CA ASN A 104 -13.60 5.73 10.88
C ASN A 104 -13.81 5.22 9.45
N VAL A 105 -14.73 4.27 9.29
CA VAL A 105 -15.29 3.96 7.97
C VAL A 105 -16.16 5.16 7.59
N THR A 106 -15.57 6.22 7.01
CA THR A 106 -16.37 7.32 6.49
C THR A 106 -17.22 6.79 5.35
N ALA A 107 -18.55 6.86 5.49
CA ALA A 107 -19.56 6.43 4.53
C ALA A 107 -19.49 7.10 3.14
N GLU A 108 -18.44 7.89 2.85
CA GLU A 108 -18.19 8.47 1.54
C GLU A 108 -17.51 7.50 0.55
N THR A 109 -17.07 6.31 0.99
CA THR A 109 -16.50 5.30 0.07
C THR A 109 -17.57 4.60 -0.78
N THR A 110 -18.85 4.76 -0.47
CA THR A 110 -19.97 4.37 -1.35
C THR A 110 -20.32 5.47 -2.34
N ARG A 111 -19.38 5.89 -3.20
CA ARG A 111 -19.79 6.40 -4.52
C ARG A 111 -20.02 5.19 -5.41
N ASP A 112 -21.29 4.80 -5.43
CA ASP A 112 -21.88 3.83 -6.34
C ASP A 112 -21.37 4.08 -7.78
N PRO A 113 -20.68 3.12 -8.45
CA PRO A 113 -20.17 3.33 -9.81
C PRO A 113 -21.29 3.44 -10.86
N LYS A 114 -22.57 3.42 -10.47
CA LYS A 114 -23.74 3.44 -11.35
C LYS A 114 -24.36 4.81 -11.63
N LYS A 115 -23.64 5.92 -11.43
CA LYS A 115 -24.08 7.23 -11.93
C LYS A 115 -22.98 7.98 -12.67
N THR A 116 -22.66 7.47 -13.85
CA THR A 116 -22.25 8.33 -14.96
C THR A 116 -23.14 7.98 -16.15
N LYS A 117 -23.68 9.04 -16.75
CA LYS A 117 -24.84 9.10 -17.67
C LYS A 117 -24.79 8.13 -18.84
#